data_AF-A0A838QZX5-F1
#
_entry.id   AF-A0A838QZX5-F1
#
_cell.length_a   1.000
_cell.length_b   1.000
_cell.length_c   1.000
_cell.angle_alpha   90.00
_cell.angle_beta   90.00
_cell.angle_gamma   90.00
#
_symmetry.space_group_name_H-M   'P 1'
#
loop_
_entity.id
_entity.type
_entity.pdbx_description
1 polymer ?
#
loop_
_entity_poly.entity_id
_entity_poly.type
_entity_poly.pdbx_seq_one_letter_code
_entity_poly.pdbx_strand_id
1 'polypeptide(L)'
;MALRDEIDDDWDEELDADDDYGDDDEEPTLPCPHCRAAIHEDAQRCPHCGEYISDEDVRPAARKPWWIIVGALAVMYLVYRWTLA
;
A
#
# COMPACT_ATOMS: atom_id res chain seq x y z
N MET A 1 0.87 61.82 -11.56
CA MET A 1 1.79 60.89 -10.89
C MET A 1 1.65 61.09 -9.38
N ALA A 2 0.56 60.60 -8.80
CA ALA A 2 0.28 60.61 -7.37
C ALA A 2 -0.18 59.18 -7.03
N LEU A 3 0.78 58.30 -6.78
CA LEU A 3 0.55 56.85 -6.80
C LEU A 3 1.26 56.17 -5.60
N ARG A 4 1.09 56.65 -4.36
CA ARG A 4 1.74 55.96 -3.23
C ARG A 4 1.05 55.90 -1.85
N ASP A 5 0.03 56.68 -1.51
CA ASP A 5 -0.36 56.81 -0.09
C ASP A 5 -1.82 56.43 0.23
N GLU A 6 -2.29 55.24 -0.16
CA GLU A 6 -3.56 54.66 0.34
C GLU A 6 -3.48 53.13 0.50
N ILE A 7 -2.40 52.64 1.12
CA ILE A 7 -2.32 51.27 1.64
C ILE A 7 -1.90 51.38 3.10
N ASP A 8 -2.84 51.77 3.97
CA ASP A 8 -2.66 51.68 5.41
C ASP A 8 -4.00 51.34 6.08
N ASP A 9 -3.98 50.21 6.78
CA ASP A 9 -4.69 49.94 8.04
C ASP A 9 -6.21 49.67 8.03
N ASP A 10 -6.60 48.44 7.66
CA ASP A 10 -7.84 47.80 8.15
C ASP A 10 -7.65 46.29 8.46
N TRP A 11 -6.42 45.88 8.79
CA TRP A 11 -6.09 44.47 9.11
C TRP A 11 -6.15 44.19 10.61
N ASP A 12 -7.27 44.53 11.26
CA ASP A 12 -7.51 44.30 12.69
C ASP A 12 -8.95 43.78 12.94
N GLU A 13 -9.32 42.67 12.29
CA GLU A 13 -10.47 41.86 12.71
C GLU A 13 -10.04 40.41 12.95
N GLU A 14 -9.65 40.17 14.20
CA GLU A 14 -9.68 38.92 14.97
C GLU A 14 -9.89 37.64 14.13
N LEU A 15 -8.82 37.08 13.58
CA LEU A 15 -8.81 35.66 13.24
C LEU A 15 -8.75 34.90 14.58
N ASP A 16 -9.92 34.53 15.12
CA ASP A 16 -10.05 33.50 16.14
C ASP A 16 -9.51 32.17 15.58
N ALA A 17 -8.19 32.02 15.69
CA ALA A 17 -7.44 30.83 15.33
C ALA A 17 -7.68 29.74 16.37
N ASP A 18 -8.84 29.09 16.31
CA ASP A 18 -9.05 27.81 16.99
C ASP A 18 -9.93 26.87 16.15
N ASP A 19 -9.57 26.74 14.88
CA ASP A 19 -9.91 25.54 14.14
C ASP A 19 -8.77 24.54 14.31
N ASP A 20 -8.80 23.80 15.43
CA ASP A 20 -8.10 22.52 15.63
C ASP A 20 -8.65 21.48 14.63
N TYR A 21 -8.48 21.74 13.34
CA TYR A 21 -8.54 20.70 12.33
C TYR A 21 -7.32 19.81 12.55
N GLY A 22 -7.44 18.90 13.52
CA GLY A 22 -6.61 17.72 13.64
C GLY A 22 -6.68 16.96 12.33
N ASP A 23 -5.75 17.30 11.44
CA ASP A 23 -5.51 16.71 10.14
C ASP A 23 -4.94 15.32 10.36
N ASP A 24 -5.80 14.39 10.78
CA ASP A 24 -5.59 12.95 10.69
C ASP A 24 -5.79 12.50 9.23
N ASP A 25 -5.20 13.24 8.28
CA ASP A 25 -5.05 12.88 6.87
C ASP A 25 -3.94 11.80 6.75
N GLU A 26 -4.02 10.77 7.60
CA GLU A 26 -3.28 9.54 7.39
C GLU A 26 -3.96 8.79 6.24
N GLU A 27 -3.64 9.23 5.02
CA GLU A 27 -4.02 8.54 3.79
C GLU A 27 -3.75 7.03 3.97
N PRO A 28 -4.71 6.14 3.62
CA PRO A 28 -4.59 4.71 3.86
C PRO A 28 -3.35 4.16 3.15
N THR A 29 -2.34 3.81 3.95
CA THR A 29 -1.11 3.19 3.46
C THR A 29 -1.07 1.70 3.81
N LEU A 30 -0.53 0.90 2.89
CA LEU A 30 -0.32 -0.52 3.03
C LEU A 30 1.18 -0.83 3.05
N PRO A 31 1.62 -1.92 3.71
CA PRO A 31 3.02 -2.33 3.65
C PRO A 31 3.32 -3.07 2.33
N CYS A 32 4.37 -2.66 1.62
CA CYS A 32 4.81 -3.31 0.39
C CYS A 32 5.21 -4.79 0.64
N PRO A 33 4.78 -5.76 -0.19
CA PRO A 33 5.11 -7.18 -0.02
C PRO A 33 6.60 -7.51 -0.18
N HIS A 34 7.39 -6.66 -0.84
CA HIS A 34 8.82 -6.90 -1.12
C HIS A 34 9.76 -6.27 -0.09
N CYS A 35 9.57 -4.98 0.22
CA CYS A 35 10.46 -4.22 1.10
C CYS A 35 9.84 -3.85 2.45
N ARG A 36 8.52 -4.08 2.63
CA ARG A 36 7.72 -3.71 3.80
C ARG A 36 7.71 -2.22 4.13
N ALA A 37 8.09 -1.36 3.19
CA ALA A 37 7.90 0.07 3.33
C ALA A 37 6.41 0.42 3.21
N ALA A 38 5.98 1.46 3.90
CA ALA A 38 4.64 2.02 3.76
C ALA A 38 4.51 2.64 2.37
N ILE A 39 3.42 2.30 1.69
CA ILE A 39 3.10 2.78 0.35
C ILE A 39 1.60 3.08 0.28
N HIS A 40 1.20 3.95 -0.64
CA HIS A 40 -0.22 4.16 -0.91
C HIS A 40 -0.90 2.89 -1.42
N GLU A 41 -2.17 2.71 -1.08
CA GLU A 41 -2.98 1.60 -1.59
C GLU A 41 -3.12 1.62 -3.13
N ASP A 42 -3.15 2.81 -3.73
CA ASP A 42 -3.24 2.99 -5.19
C ASP A 42 -1.88 2.94 -5.91
N ALA A 43 -0.78 2.70 -5.18
CA ALA A 43 0.55 2.70 -5.76
C ALA A 43 0.81 1.44 -6.60
N GLN A 44 0.71 1.57 -7.92
CA GLN A 44 1.04 0.51 -8.89
C GLN A 44 2.51 0.05 -8.82
N ARG A 45 3.40 0.92 -8.33
CA ARG A 45 4.84 0.68 -8.23
C ARG A 45 5.38 1.24 -6.93
N CYS A 46 6.16 0.44 -6.20
CA CYS A 46 6.76 0.88 -4.94
C CYS A 46 7.85 1.94 -5.20
N PRO A 47 7.79 3.14 -4.59
CA PRO A 47 8.84 4.15 -4.72
C PRO A 47 10.12 3.79 -3.95
N HIS A 48 10.04 2.88 -2.97
CA HIS A 48 11.18 2.50 -2.14
C HIS A 48 12.06 1.41 -2.77
N CYS A 49 11.46 0.37 -3.37
CA CYS A 49 12.22 -0.72 -4.01
C CYS A 49 12.15 -0.72 -5.55
N GLY A 50 11.21 0.02 -6.14
CA GLY A 50 11.04 0.07 -7.60
C GLY A 50 10.33 -1.14 -8.22
N GLU A 51 9.85 -2.08 -7.40
CA GLU A 51 9.09 -3.26 -7.84
C GLU A 51 7.62 -2.91 -8.12
N TYR A 52 7.02 -3.61 -9.09
CA TYR A 52 5.60 -3.46 -9.41
C TYR A 52 4.75 -4.24 -8.40
N ILE A 53 3.65 -3.64 -7.96
CA ILE A 53 2.75 -4.25 -6.98
C ILE A 53 1.56 -4.77 -7.74
N SER A 54 1.57 -6.06 -8.03
CA SER A 54 0.43 -6.70 -8.69
C SER A 54 -0.64 -7.05 -7.65
N ASP A 55 -1.92 -6.95 -8.00
CA ASP A 55 -3.05 -7.42 -7.18
C ASP A 55 -2.86 -8.91 -6.78
N GLU A 56 -2.13 -9.67 -7.61
CA GLU A 56 -1.74 -11.05 -7.34
C GLU A 56 -0.67 -11.20 -6.23
N ASP A 57 0.21 -10.21 -6.04
CA ASP A 57 1.20 -10.15 -4.95
C ASP A 57 0.57 -9.75 -3.61
N VAL A 58 -0.65 -9.19 -3.63
CA VAL A 58 -1.45 -8.93 -2.42
C VAL A 58 -1.95 -10.25 -1.82
N ARG A 59 -1.85 -11.39 -2.51
CA ARG A 59 -2.08 -12.69 -1.88
C ARG A 59 -1.00 -12.91 -0.82
N PRO A 60 -1.33 -12.78 0.47
CA PRO A 60 -0.34 -12.80 1.55
C PRO A 60 0.36 -14.14 1.49
N ALA A 61 1.62 -14.15 1.02
CA ALA A 61 2.51 -15.30 0.85
C ALA A 61 1.84 -16.60 1.29
N ALA A 62 0.95 -17.10 0.41
CA ALA A 62 0.01 -18.14 0.80
C ALA A 62 0.86 -19.36 1.14
N ARG A 63 1.03 -19.58 2.46
CA ARG A 63 1.74 -20.68 3.11
C ARG A 63 1.47 -21.90 2.25
N LYS A 64 2.50 -22.31 1.50
CA LYS A 64 2.36 -23.22 0.35
C LYS A 64 1.53 -24.40 0.83
N PRO A 65 0.30 -24.58 0.32
CA PRO A 65 -0.65 -25.36 1.07
C PRO A 65 -0.20 -26.81 1.01
N TRP A 66 0.21 -27.34 2.16
CA TRP A 66 0.91 -28.62 2.27
C TRP A 66 0.11 -29.79 1.67
N TRP A 67 -1.21 -29.65 1.55
CA TRP A 67 -2.07 -30.60 0.84
C TRP A 67 -1.71 -30.77 -0.64
N ILE A 68 -1.14 -29.76 -1.31
CA ILE A 68 -0.65 -29.88 -2.70
C ILE A 68 0.54 -30.84 -2.77
N ILE A 69 1.45 -30.79 -1.80
CA ILE A 69 2.61 -31.70 -1.73
C ILE A 69 2.12 -33.12 -1.45
N VAL A 70 1.18 -33.28 -0.50
CA VAL A 70 0.56 -34.57 -0.19
C VAL A 70 -0.17 -35.14 -1.41
N GLY A 71 -0.94 -34.32 -2.12
CA GLY A 71 -1.65 -34.72 -3.35
C GLY A 71 -0.69 -35.13 -4.46
N ALA A 72 0.38 -34.36 -4.70
CA ALA A 72 1.40 -34.68 -5.68
C ALA A 72 2.08 -36.03 -5.36
N LEU A 73 2.46 -36.27 -4.11
CA LEU A 73 3.06 -37.54 -3.68
C LEU A 73 2.09 -38.72 -3.80
N ALA A 74 0.81 -38.52 -3.46
CA ALA A 74 -0.21 -39.56 -3.58
C ALA A 74 -0.44 -39.97 -5.04
N VAL A 75 -0.59 -39.00 -5.96
CA VAL A 75 -0.72 -39.27 -7.40
C VAL A 75 0.52 -39.97 -7.94
N MET A 76 1.71 -39.47 -7.57
CA MET A 76 2.98 -40.08 -7.98
C MET A 76 3.06 -41.54 -7.54
N TYR A 77 2.67 -41.86 -6.29
CA TYR A 77 2.66 -43.23 -5.77
C TYR A 77 1.68 -44.15 -6.52
N LEU A 78 0.47 -43.68 -6.80
CA LEU A 78 -0.53 -44.45 -7.54
C LEU A 78 -0.05 -44.82 -8.95
N VAL A 79 0.57 -43.85 -9.65
CA VAL A 79 1.15 -44.09 -10.98
C VAL A 79 2.29 -45.11 -10.88
N TYR A 80 3.21 -44.95 -9.93
CA TYR A 80 4.31 -45.90 -9.73
C TYR A 80 3.79 -47.32 -9.46
N ARG A 81 2.79 -47.47 -8.59
CA ARG A 81 2.18 -48.77 -8.31
C ARG A 81 1.51 -49.39 -9.52
N TRP A 82 0.86 -48.59 -10.35
CA TRP A 82 0.22 -49.06 -11.57
C TRP A 82 1.23 -49.47 -12.64
N THR A 83 2.36 -48.77 -12.75
CA THR A 83 3.42 -49.10 -13.72
C THR A 83 4.28 -50.30 -13.31
N LEU A 84 4.35 -50.61 -12.02
CA LEU A 84 5.14 -51.73 -11.48
C LEU A 84 4.31 -53.02 -11.31
N ALA A 85 2.99 -52.95 -11.47
CA ALA A 85 2.07 -54.09 -11.43
C ALA A 85 1.81 -54.63 -12.83
#